data_AF-A0A6B2V564-F1
#
_entry.id   AF-A0A6B2V564-F1
#
_cell.length_a   1.000
_cell.length_b   1.000
_cell.length_c   1.000
_cell.angle_alpha   90.00
_cell.angle_beta   90.00
_cell.angle_gamma   90.00
#
_symmetry.space_group_name_H-M   'P 1'
#
loop_
_entity.id
_entity.type
_entity.pdbx_description
1 polymer ?
#
loop_
_entity_poly.entity_id
_entity_poly.type
_entity_poly.pdbx_seq_one_letter_code
_entity_poly.pdbx_strand_id
1 'polypeptide(L)'
;MLYLAWLLCAQGGELDDDDLEPPVPSGLDDLPEPLADLATFLRIDDDLVAAAAQCSSRPAPRPALAAHEAWIAALDAGEKDTVLATHLHSGDLQPLHELRRRFQDTQTPAAPGCARRTVAELRAAVSAQKAQRIACEEQQEADERERAARVQREVQNRRGRPSARSWGRLAARGRTSHTARHPPLPRGRPSPG
;
A
#
# COMPACT_ATOMS: atom_id res chain seq x y z
N MET A 1 0.36 12.34 18.65
CA MET A 1 1.45 12.01 19.58
C MET A 1 1.08 10.86 20.52
N LEU A 2 0.13 11.03 21.45
CA LEU A 2 -0.24 9.97 22.42
C LEU A 2 -0.62 8.63 21.73
N TYR A 3 -1.36 8.72 20.63
CA TYR A 3 -1.75 7.54 19.86
C TYR A 3 -0.56 6.80 19.21
N LEU A 4 0.48 7.50 18.74
CA LEU A 4 1.69 6.86 18.20
C LEU A 4 2.47 6.12 19.30
N ALA A 5 2.51 6.67 20.51
CA ALA A 5 3.10 5.97 21.66
C ALA A 5 2.31 4.71 22.02
N TRP A 6 0.98 4.74 21.90
CA TRP A 6 0.15 3.55 22.10
C TRP A 6 0.41 2.48 21.02
N LEU A 7 0.52 2.87 19.74
CA LEU A 7 0.91 1.94 18.67
C LEU A 7 2.28 1.30 18.94
N LEU A 8 3.23 2.06 19.48
CA LEU A 8 4.53 1.54 19.87
C LEU A 8 4.41 0.46 20.96
N CYS A 9 3.55 0.66 21.97
CA CYS A 9 3.25 -0.36 22.97
C CYS A 9 2.58 -1.60 22.36
N ALA A 10 1.61 -1.39 21.45
CA ALA A 10 0.93 -2.49 20.75
C ALA A 10 1.91 -3.35 19.93
N GLN A 11 2.86 -2.70 19.23
CA GLN A 11 3.94 -3.33 18.48
C GLN A 11 4.95 -4.03 19.40
N GLY A 12 5.27 -3.41 20.54
CA GLY A 12 6.20 -3.97 21.53
C GLY A 12 5.67 -5.20 22.27
N GLY A 13 4.38 -5.54 22.10
CA GLY A 13 3.74 -6.63 22.83
C GLY A 13 3.40 -6.28 24.29
N GLU A 14 3.40 -5.00 24.63
CA GLU A 14 3.12 -4.49 25.98
C GLU A 14 1.61 -4.41 26.28
N LEU A 15 0.77 -4.73 25.29
CA LEU A 15 -0.68 -4.74 25.38
C LEU A 15 -1.23 -6.15 25.12
N ASP A 16 -2.22 -6.52 25.93
CA ASP A 16 -2.94 -7.78 25.83
C ASP A 16 -3.86 -7.78 24.59
N ASP A 17 -4.17 -8.97 24.08
CA ASP A 17 -4.99 -9.14 22.88
C ASP A 17 -6.43 -8.58 23.04
N ASP A 18 -6.95 -8.59 24.26
CA ASP A 18 -8.28 -8.08 24.62
C ASP A 18 -8.28 -6.57 24.95
N ASP A 19 -7.11 -5.93 24.99
CA ASP A 19 -7.04 -4.49 25.26
C ASP A 19 -7.75 -3.72 24.14
N LEU A 20 -8.56 -2.76 24.54
CA LEU A 20 -9.31 -1.93 23.61
C LEU A 20 -8.43 -0.83 23.05
N GLU A 21 -8.49 -0.69 21.73
CA GLU A 21 -7.86 0.44 21.07
C GLU A 21 -8.48 1.76 21.55
N PRO A 22 -7.65 2.76 21.90
CA PRO A 22 -8.14 4.11 22.17
C PRO A 22 -8.76 4.73 20.91
N PRO A 23 -9.60 5.77 21.05
CA PRO A 23 -10.19 6.46 19.90
C PRO A 23 -9.12 6.90 18.89
N VAL A 24 -9.26 6.46 17.64
CA VAL A 24 -8.31 6.76 16.57
C VAL A 24 -8.37 8.27 16.26
N PRO A 25 -7.22 8.98 16.31
CA PRO A 25 -7.19 10.40 16.00
C PRO A 25 -7.52 10.63 14.52
N SER A 26 -8.22 11.72 14.22
CA SER A 26 -8.48 12.13 12.84
C SER A 26 -7.19 12.53 12.12
N GLY A 27 -7.09 12.25 10.82
CA GLY A 27 -5.91 12.58 10.01
C GLY A 27 -4.73 11.64 10.18
N LEU A 28 -4.97 10.42 10.65
CA LEU A 28 -3.92 9.39 10.68
C LEU A 28 -3.63 8.82 9.28
N ASP A 29 -4.57 8.97 8.34
CA ASP A 29 -4.42 8.65 6.92
C ASP A 29 -3.51 9.61 6.16
N ASP A 30 -3.39 10.85 6.63
CA ASP A 30 -2.54 11.90 6.09
C ASP A 30 -1.72 12.54 7.22
N LEU A 31 -0.78 11.76 7.76
CA LEU A 31 0.10 12.21 8.84
C LEU A 31 0.94 13.41 8.37
N PRO A 32 0.86 14.57 9.06
CA PRO A 32 1.69 15.71 8.70
C PRO A 32 3.18 15.35 8.89
N GLU A 33 4.04 15.92 8.05
CA GLU A 33 5.47 15.56 7.92
C GLU A 33 6.21 15.36 9.27
N PRO A 34 6.08 16.25 10.29
CA PRO A 34 6.77 16.03 11.57
C PRO A 34 6.28 14.81 12.37
N LEU A 35 5.01 14.42 12.20
CA LEU A 35 4.44 13.22 12.82
C LEU A 35 4.88 11.95 12.08
N ALA A 36 5.02 12.00 10.76
CA ALA A 36 5.54 10.91 9.95
C ALA A 36 7.02 10.65 10.28
N ASP A 37 7.83 11.71 10.39
CA ASP A 37 9.23 11.63 10.84
C ASP A 37 9.35 11.01 12.24
N LEU A 38 8.44 11.39 13.14
CA LEU A 38 8.42 10.80 14.48
C LEU A 38 8.06 9.31 14.44
N ALA A 39 7.06 8.90 13.65
CA ALA A 39 6.70 7.49 13.52
C ALA A 39 7.88 6.66 12.98
N THR A 40 8.59 7.23 11.99
CA THR A 40 9.82 6.66 11.42
C THR A 40 10.93 6.57 12.47
N PHE A 41 11.16 7.63 13.24
CA PHE A 41 12.15 7.68 14.32
C PHE A 41 11.88 6.62 15.39
N LEU A 42 10.60 6.44 15.75
CA LEU A 42 10.15 5.43 16.70
C LEU A 42 10.12 4.00 16.12
N ARG A 43 10.41 3.84 14.81
CA ARG A 43 10.36 2.56 14.08
C ARG A 43 9.02 1.85 14.25
N ILE A 44 7.94 2.62 14.24
CA ILE A 44 6.59 2.07 14.20
C ILE A 44 6.39 1.47 12.79
N ASP A 45 5.85 0.26 12.73
CA ASP A 45 5.57 -0.43 11.48
C ASP A 45 4.55 0.37 10.64
N ASP A 46 4.91 0.69 9.39
CA ASP A 46 4.04 1.45 8.49
C ASP A 46 2.72 0.72 8.23
N ASP A 47 2.71 -0.63 8.25
CA ASP A 47 1.48 -1.41 8.15
C ASP A 47 0.60 -1.27 9.38
N LEU A 48 1.20 -1.09 10.56
CA LEU A 48 0.47 -0.83 11.80
C LEU A 48 -0.19 0.54 11.76
N VAL A 49 0.54 1.55 11.29
CA VAL A 49 0.00 2.90 11.09
C VAL A 49 -1.11 2.89 10.02
N ALA A 50 -0.91 2.19 8.91
CA ALA A 50 -1.90 2.08 7.84
C ALA A 50 -3.17 1.33 8.30
N ALA A 51 -3.01 0.23 9.05
CA ALA A 51 -4.13 -0.50 9.63
C ALA A 51 -4.93 0.35 10.63
N ALA A 52 -4.26 1.22 11.39
CA ALA A 52 -4.90 2.21 12.25
C ALA A 52 -5.62 3.32 11.48
N ALA A 53 -5.00 3.82 10.42
CA ALA A 53 -5.58 4.87 9.58
C ALA A 53 -6.90 4.47 8.92
N GLN A 54 -7.19 3.19 8.72
CA GLN A 54 -8.47 2.72 8.17
C GLN A 54 -9.68 3.15 9.01
N CYS A 55 -9.50 3.32 10.32
CA CYS A 55 -10.55 3.79 11.24
C CYS A 55 -10.43 5.30 11.55
N SER A 56 -9.46 5.99 10.96
CA SER A 56 -9.27 7.43 11.13
C SER A 56 -10.35 8.19 10.36
N SER A 57 -10.97 9.14 11.05
CA SER A 57 -11.84 10.12 10.39
C SER A 57 -10.99 11.18 9.69
N ARG A 58 -11.52 11.76 8.61
CA ARG A 58 -10.89 12.92 7.98
C ARG A 58 -10.80 14.07 9.00
N PRO A 59 -9.69 14.84 9.04
CA PRO A 59 -9.60 16.01 9.91
C PRO A 59 -10.80 16.93 9.69
N ALA A 60 -11.54 17.22 10.76
CA ALA A 60 -12.53 18.27 10.70
C ALA A 60 -11.80 19.59 10.39
N PRO A 61 -12.34 20.45 9.51
CA PRO A 61 -11.76 21.76 9.28
C PRO A 61 -11.64 22.50 10.60
N ARG A 62 -10.52 23.20 10.79
CA ARG A 62 -10.31 24.01 12.00
C ARG A 62 -11.52 24.93 12.20
N PRO A 63 -12.13 24.95 13.40
CA PRO A 63 -13.29 25.81 13.62
C PRO A 63 -12.93 27.25 13.28
N ALA A 64 -13.79 27.95 12.55
CA ALA A 64 -13.60 29.37 12.26
C ALA A 64 -13.55 30.17 13.57
N LEU A 65 -12.95 31.35 13.54
CA LEU A 65 -12.92 32.23 14.72
C LEU A 65 -14.33 32.50 15.26
N ALA A 66 -15.31 32.70 14.36
CA ALA A 66 -16.72 32.88 14.70
C ALA A 66 -17.32 31.72 15.53
N ALA A 67 -16.86 30.47 15.32
CA ALA A 67 -17.32 29.34 16.12
C ALA A 67 -16.79 29.40 17.56
N HIS A 68 -15.55 29.88 17.73
CA HIS A 68 -14.99 30.15 19.05
C HIS A 68 -15.73 31.30 19.73
N GLU A 69 -16.00 32.38 19.01
CA GLU A 69 -16.74 33.55 19.53
C GLU A 69 -18.15 33.18 19.97
N ALA A 70 -18.88 32.41 19.17
CA ALA A 70 -20.24 31.95 19.51
C ALA A 70 -20.24 31.04 20.74
N TRP A 71 -19.29 30.11 20.83
CA TRP A 71 -19.17 29.21 21.99
C TRP A 71 -18.76 29.99 23.25
N ILE A 72 -17.80 30.90 23.13
CA ILE A 72 -17.40 31.79 24.23
C ILE A 72 -18.60 32.63 24.66
N ALA A 73 -19.38 33.20 23.73
CA ALA A 73 -20.56 33.99 24.06
C ALA A 73 -21.59 33.19 24.88
N ALA A 74 -21.72 31.88 24.66
CA ALA A 74 -22.63 31.00 25.38
C ALA A 74 -22.16 30.61 26.80
N LEU A 75 -20.88 30.81 27.15
CA LEU A 75 -20.38 30.55 28.50
C LEU A 75 -20.88 31.60 29.51
N ASP A 76 -20.96 31.20 30.77
CA ASP A 76 -21.30 32.10 31.88
C ASP A 76 -20.27 33.22 32.04
N ALA A 77 -20.75 34.44 32.35
CA ALA A 77 -19.87 35.60 32.49
C ALA A 77 -18.96 35.50 33.73
N GLY A 78 -19.46 34.97 34.85
CA GLY A 78 -18.68 34.77 36.07
C GLY A 78 -17.58 33.72 35.88
N GLU A 79 -17.85 32.67 35.09
CA GLU A 79 -16.83 31.69 34.71
C GLU A 79 -15.70 32.34 33.89
N LYS A 80 -16.02 33.16 32.88
CA LYS A 80 -15.01 33.88 32.06
C LYS A 80 -14.14 34.79 32.91
N ASP A 81 -14.77 35.62 33.74
CA ASP A 81 -14.09 36.61 34.56
C ASP A 81 -13.16 35.93 35.58
N THR A 82 -13.60 34.82 36.17
CA THR A 82 -12.80 34.03 37.12
C THR A 82 -11.58 33.42 36.45
N VAL A 83 -11.75 32.81 35.26
CA VAL A 83 -10.65 32.21 34.49
C VAL A 83 -9.61 33.28 34.11
N LEU A 84 -10.06 34.44 33.63
CA LEU A 84 -9.17 35.55 33.25
C LEU A 84 -8.47 36.17 34.47
N ALA A 85 -9.20 36.42 35.56
CA ALA A 85 -8.63 36.98 36.78
C ALA A 85 -7.59 36.02 37.41
N THR A 86 -7.88 34.72 37.43
CA THR A 86 -6.94 33.71 37.92
C THR A 86 -5.68 33.68 37.08
N HIS A 87 -5.83 33.64 35.75
CA HIS A 87 -4.68 33.64 34.83
C HIS A 87 -3.81 34.90 35.00
N LEU A 88 -4.42 36.09 35.11
CA LEU A 88 -3.68 37.34 35.31
C LEU A 88 -2.99 37.42 36.69
N HIS A 89 -3.59 36.81 37.71
CA HIS A 89 -3.06 36.85 39.07
C HIS A 89 -1.91 35.86 39.30
N SER A 90 -2.07 34.60 38.87
CA SER A 90 -1.12 33.52 39.16
C SER A 90 -0.28 33.07 37.96
N GLY A 91 -0.65 33.48 36.73
CA GLY A 91 -0.06 32.97 35.49
C GLY A 91 -0.50 31.54 35.14
N ASP A 92 -1.44 30.95 35.91
CA ASP A 92 -1.87 29.57 35.70
C ASP A 92 -2.62 29.42 34.35
N LEU A 93 -2.23 28.42 33.59
CA LEU A 93 -2.82 28.06 32.29
C LEU A 93 -3.83 26.92 32.41
N GLN A 94 -3.91 26.23 33.55
CA GLN A 94 -4.81 25.09 33.73
C GLN A 94 -6.27 25.45 33.43
N PRO A 95 -6.83 26.59 33.90
CA PRO A 95 -8.22 26.94 33.60
C PRO A 95 -8.46 27.20 32.09
N LEU A 96 -7.48 27.78 31.39
CA LEU A 96 -7.54 27.99 29.95
C LEU A 96 -7.43 26.68 29.17
N HIS A 97 -6.61 25.73 29.65
CA HIS A 97 -6.49 24.40 29.06
C HIS A 97 -7.78 23.60 29.18
N GLU A 98 -8.44 23.66 30.34
CA GLU A 98 -9.75 23.01 30.54
C GLU A 98 -10.82 23.64 29.64
N LEU A 99 -10.84 24.97 29.51
CA LEU A 99 -11.76 25.65 28.60
C LEU A 99 -11.57 25.20 27.14
N ARG A 100 -10.31 25.12 26.71
CA ARG A 100 -9.93 24.64 25.38
C ARG A 100 -10.31 23.16 25.16
N ARG A 101 -10.22 22.32 26.19
CA ARG A 101 -10.66 20.92 26.16
C ARG A 101 -12.17 20.83 26.00
N ARG A 102 -12.94 21.55 26.82
CA ARG A 102 -14.42 21.58 26.72
C ARG A 102 -14.91 22.04 25.34
N PHE A 103 -14.25 23.02 24.73
CA PHE A 103 -14.54 23.41 23.36
C PHE A 103 -14.30 22.25 22.38
N GLN A 104 -13.17 21.55 22.48
CA GLN A 104 -12.89 20.39 21.62
C GLN A 104 -13.92 19.27 21.78
N ASP A 105 -14.35 19.01 23.01
CA ASP A 105 -15.38 18.01 23.31
C ASP A 105 -16.73 18.38 22.68
N THR A 106 -17.07 19.68 22.60
CA THR A 106 -18.28 20.14 21.89
C THR A 106 -18.17 20.08 20.37
N GLN A 107 -16.96 20.20 19.83
CA GLN A 107 -16.71 20.20 18.38
C GLN A 107 -16.48 18.81 17.80
N THR A 108 -16.15 17.84 18.65
CA THR A 108 -15.88 16.45 18.26
C THR A 108 -17.07 15.61 18.70
N PRO A 109 -18.15 15.49 17.88
CA PRO A 109 -19.06 14.37 18.09
C PRO A 109 -18.21 13.11 18.03
N ALA A 110 -18.40 12.18 18.97
CA ALA A 110 -17.77 10.87 18.89
C ALA A 110 -18.06 10.32 17.49
N ALA A 111 -17.02 10.29 16.64
CA ALA A 111 -17.20 9.84 15.28
C ALA A 111 -17.76 8.42 15.35
N PRO A 112 -18.79 8.06 14.57
CA PRO A 112 -19.16 6.66 14.37
C PRO A 112 -18.11 6.03 13.45
N GLY A 113 -16.84 6.03 13.88
CA GLY A 113 -15.76 5.28 13.29
C GLY A 113 -15.65 3.98 14.08
N CYS A 114 -15.72 2.86 13.37
CA CYS A 114 -15.52 1.47 13.79
C CYS A 114 -15.67 1.17 15.29
N ALA A 115 -16.61 0.28 15.64
CA ALA A 115 -16.71 -0.29 16.99
C ALA A 115 -15.31 -0.55 17.57
N ARG A 116 -15.07 -0.13 18.83
CA ARG A 116 -13.73 -0.16 19.44
C ARG A 116 -13.12 -1.54 19.24
N ARG A 117 -12.07 -1.59 18.41
CA ARG A 117 -11.40 -2.84 18.07
C ARG A 117 -10.42 -3.23 19.16
N THR A 118 -10.17 -4.52 19.30
CA THR A 118 -9.15 -5.01 20.22
C THR A 118 -7.76 -4.94 19.60
N VAL A 119 -6.72 -5.06 20.41
CA VAL A 119 -5.34 -5.20 19.93
C VAL A 119 -5.20 -6.43 19.02
N ALA A 120 -5.89 -7.53 19.31
CA ALA A 120 -5.91 -8.71 18.45
C ALA A 120 -6.48 -8.41 17.05
N GLU A 121 -7.59 -7.68 16.98
CA GLU A 121 -8.20 -7.26 15.71
C GLU A 121 -7.29 -6.32 14.93
N LEU A 122 -6.57 -5.43 15.61
CA LEU A 122 -5.56 -4.57 14.99
C LEU A 122 -4.39 -5.40 14.43
N ARG A 123 -3.84 -6.35 15.20
CA ARG A 123 -2.77 -7.26 14.73
C ARG A 123 -3.22 -8.11 13.55
N ALA A 124 -4.47 -8.60 13.57
CA ALA A 124 -5.08 -9.33 12.48
C ALA A 124 -5.16 -8.47 11.21
N ALA A 125 -5.61 -7.22 11.32
CA ALA A 125 -5.67 -6.28 10.20
C ALA A 125 -4.27 -6.04 9.59
N VAL A 126 -3.24 -5.86 10.42
CA VAL A 126 -1.84 -5.73 9.95
C VAL A 126 -1.39 -6.98 9.20
N SER A 127 -1.66 -8.17 9.73
CA SER A 127 -1.26 -9.42 9.07
C SER A 127 -1.95 -9.62 7.72
N ALA A 128 -3.23 -9.28 7.63
CA ALA A 128 -4.01 -9.34 6.40
C ALA A 128 -3.47 -8.37 5.34
N GLN A 129 -3.12 -7.14 5.76
CA GLN A 129 -2.54 -6.14 4.87
C GLN A 129 -1.17 -6.56 4.34
N LYS A 130 -0.31 -7.13 5.21
CA LYS A 130 0.99 -7.70 4.80
C LYS A 130 0.82 -8.82 3.78
N ALA A 131 -0.10 -9.76 4.03
CA ALA A 131 -0.39 -10.86 3.12
C ALA A 131 -0.89 -10.35 1.76
N GLN A 132 -1.76 -9.32 1.76
CA GLN A 132 -2.27 -8.71 0.54
C GLN A 132 -1.16 -8.03 -0.27
N ARG A 133 -0.22 -7.33 0.39
CA ARG A 133 0.93 -6.71 -0.31
C ARG A 133 1.81 -7.77 -0.97
N ILE A 134 2.18 -8.80 -0.24
CA ILE A 134 3.01 -9.91 -0.76
C ILE A 134 2.33 -10.56 -1.96
N ALA A 135 1.04 -10.87 -1.86
CA ALA A 135 0.28 -11.46 -2.96
C ALA A 135 0.20 -10.55 -4.19
N CYS A 136 0.08 -9.23 -3.99
CA CYS A 136 0.08 -8.26 -5.08
C CYS A 136 1.45 -8.19 -5.78
N GLU A 137 2.53 -8.17 -5.01
CA GLU A 137 3.91 -8.20 -5.53
C GLU A 137 4.19 -9.48 -6.33
N GLU A 138 3.81 -10.64 -5.80
CA GLU A 138 3.93 -11.92 -6.50
C GLU A 138 3.14 -11.95 -7.81
N GLN A 139 1.93 -11.39 -7.82
CA GLN A 139 1.11 -11.30 -9.03
C GLN A 139 1.74 -10.38 -10.08
N GLN A 140 2.30 -9.24 -9.65
CA GLN A 140 3.01 -8.32 -10.55
C GLN A 140 4.25 -8.98 -11.17
N GLU A 141 5.05 -9.69 -10.37
CA GLU A 141 6.18 -10.45 -10.89
C GLU A 141 5.75 -11.55 -11.87
N ALA A 142 4.67 -12.26 -11.58
CA ALA A 142 4.13 -13.31 -12.46
C ALA A 142 3.69 -12.71 -13.81
N ASP A 143 2.96 -11.60 -13.77
CA ASP A 143 2.49 -10.88 -14.95
C ASP A 143 3.67 -10.35 -15.79
N GLU A 144 4.72 -9.80 -15.14
CA GLU A 144 5.93 -9.35 -15.81
C GLU A 144 6.69 -10.51 -16.46
N ARG A 145 6.84 -11.64 -15.77
CA ARG A 145 7.45 -12.86 -16.33
C ARG A 145 6.65 -13.39 -17.52
N GLU A 146 5.32 -13.35 -17.46
CA GLU A 146 4.47 -13.76 -18.57
C GLU A 146 4.62 -12.82 -19.77
N ARG A 147 4.62 -11.51 -19.55
CA ARG A 147 4.85 -10.50 -20.59
C ARG A 147 6.22 -10.68 -21.23
N ALA A 148 7.27 -10.85 -20.42
CA ALA A 148 8.62 -11.12 -20.91
C ALA A 148 8.68 -12.42 -21.74
N ALA A 149 8.03 -13.49 -21.27
CA ALA A 149 7.97 -14.76 -22.01
C ALA A 149 7.22 -14.62 -23.34
N ARG A 150 6.13 -13.85 -23.39
CA ARG A 150 5.40 -13.57 -24.64
C ARG A 150 6.27 -12.80 -25.64
N VAL A 151 6.97 -11.76 -25.18
CA VAL A 151 7.91 -11.00 -26.02
C VAL A 151 9.03 -11.89 -26.54
N GLN A 152 9.63 -12.73 -25.69
CA GLN A 152 10.68 -13.67 -26.11
C GLN A 152 10.19 -14.66 -27.16
N ARG A 153 8.98 -15.24 -26.98
CA ARG A 153 8.37 -16.14 -27.98
C ARG A 153 8.14 -15.44 -29.32
N GLU A 154 7.69 -14.18 -29.31
CA GLU A 154 7.50 -13.41 -30.55
C GLU A 154 8.83 -13.15 -31.27
N VAL A 155 9.88 -12.77 -30.53
CA VAL A 155 11.23 -12.58 -31.08
C VAL A 155 11.78 -13.89 -31.66
N GLN A 156 11.61 -15.01 -30.96
CA GLN A 156 12.04 -16.33 -31.42
C GLN A 156 11.30 -16.74 -32.71
N ASN A 157 9.99 -16.51 -32.77
CA ASN A 157 9.17 -16.78 -33.95
C ASN A 157 9.60 -15.92 -35.16
N ARG A 158 9.89 -14.63 -34.94
CA ARG A 158 10.43 -13.76 -36.00
C ARG A 158 11.80 -14.24 -36.50
N ARG A 159 12.68 -14.71 -35.63
CA ARG A 159 14.02 -15.23 -35.99
C ARG A 159 13.96 -16.60 -36.67
N GLY A 160 13.03 -17.46 -36.25
CA GLY A 160 12.86 -18.81 -36.77
C GLY A 160 12.15 -18.89 -38.12
N ARG A 161 11.54 -17.80 -38.59
CA ARG A 161 10.85 -17.75 -39.89
C ARG A 161 11.91 -17.82 -41.02
N PRO A 162 12.08 -18.95 -41.71
CA PRO A 162 13.08 -19.06 -42.75
C PRO A 162 12.69 -18.08 -43.85
N SER A 163 13.61 -17.21 -44.27
CA SER A 163 13.30 -16.28 -45.36
C SER A 163 12.79 -17.12 -46.53
N ALA A 164 11.64 -16.77 -47.12
CA ALA A 164 11.11 -17.48 -48.30
C ALA A 164 12.15 -17.55 -49.45
N ARG A 165 13.18 -16.70 -49.39
CA ARG A 165 14.34 -16.67 -50.28
C ARG A 165 15.29 -17.87 -50.11
N SER A 166 15.31 -18.57 -48.97
CA SER A 166 16.18 -19.74 -48.75
C SER A 166 15.59 -21.02 -49.36
N TRP A 167 14.27 -21.22 -49.29
CA TRP A 167 13.57 -22.32 -49.96
C TRP A 167 13.60 -22.20 -51.48
N GLY A 168 13.56 -20.97 -52.02
CA GLY A 168 13.72 -20.72 -53.46
C GLY A 168 15.06 -21.18 -54.03
N ARG A 169 16.16 -21.10 -53.26
CA ARG A 169 17.50 -21.54 -53.71
C ARG A 169 17.69 -23.06 -53.66
N LEU A 170 17.06 -23.76 -52.72
CA LEU A 170 17.13 -25.22 -52.65
C LEU A 170 16.20 -25.88 -53.68
N ALA A 171 15.02 -25.31 -53.93
CA ALA A 171 14.12 -25.76 -55.00
C ALA A 171 14.70 -25.54 -56.41
N ALA A 172 15.61 -24.58 -56.58
CA ALA A 172 16.35 -24.38 -57.82
C ALA A 172 17.45 -25.44 -58.05
N ARG A 173 18.02 -26.03 -56.97
CA ARG A 173 19.06 -27.08 -57.07
C ARG A 173 18.50 -28.50 -57.22
N GLY A 174 17.29 -28.76 -56.73
CA GLY A 174 16.65 -30.09 -56.87
C GLY A 174 16.13 -30.41 -58.29
N ARG A 175 15.98 -29.40 -59.16
CA ARG A 175 15.48 -29.59 -60.53
C ARG A 175 16.54 -29.96 -61.57
N THR A 176 17.83 -29.89 -61.24
CA THR A 176 18.91 -30.16 -62.22
C THR A 176 19.46 -31.59 -62.17
N SER A 177 18.89 -32.50 -61.37
CA SER A 177 19.44 -33.86 -61.18
C SER A 177 18.67 -34.99 -61.85
N HIS A 178 17.54 -34.75 -62.53
CA HIS A 178 16.67 -35.83 -63.06
C HIS A 178 16.71 -36.03 -64.59
N THR A 179 17.82 -35.70 -65.27
CA THR A 179 17.98 -36.10 -66.69
C THR A 179 19.41 -36.56 -67.00
N ALA A 180 19.76 -37.77 -66.59
CA ALA A 180 20.84 -38.50 -67.26
C ALA A 180 20.50 -39.99 -67.29
N ARG A 181 20.28 -40.45 -68.53
CA ARG A 181 19.89 -41.78 -68.95
C ARG A 181 20.85 -42.88 -68.47
N HIS A 182 20.24 -44.02 -68.12
CA HIS A 182 20.72 -45.40 -68.24
C HIS A 182 22.17 -45.66 -68.71
N PRO A 183 22.98 -46.40 -67.92
CA PRO A 183 24.03 -47.28 -68.44
C PRO A 183 23.45 -48.69 -68.76
N PRO A 184 24.01 -49.42 -69.74
CA PRO A 184 23.51 -50.75 -70.10
C PRO A 184 24.00 -51.85 -69.14
N LEU A 185 23.19 -52.90 -69.03
CA LEU A 185 23.33 -54.08 -68.16
C LEU A 185 24.60 -54.91 -68.45
N PRO A 186 25.17 -55.60 -67.44
CA PRO A 186 26.28 -56.53 -67.63
C PRO A 186 25.79 -57.88 -68.19
N ARG A 187 26.47 -58.39 -69.22
CA ARG A 187 26.27 -59.76 -69.74
C ARG A 187 26.92 -60.77 -68.79
N GLY A 188 26.15 -61.77 -68.38
CA GLY A 188 26.65 -62.96 -67.69
C GLY A 188 27.40 -63.91 -68.65
N ARG A 189 28.53 -64.42 -68.13
CA ARG A 189 29.25 -65.73 -68.25
C ARG A 189 28.68 -66.81 -69.21
N PRO A 190 29.46 -67.84 -69.64
CA PRO A 190 30.65 -68.44 -69.00
C PRO A 190 31.82 -68.86 -69.93
N SER A 191 32.94 -69.29 -69.33
CA SER A 191 33.97 -70.14 -69.95
C SER A 191 33.42 -71.54 -70.30
N PRO A 192 33.97 -72.18 -71.35
CA PRO A 192 34.79 -73.37 -71.11
C PRO A 192 36.00 -73.49 -72.06
N GLY A 193 37.01 -74.27 -71.66
CA GLY A 193 38.14 -74.72 -72.49
C GLY A 193 39.48 -74.25 -71.98
#